data_AF-A0A918X9M4-F1
#
_entry.id   AF-A0A918X9M4-F1
#
_cell.length_a   1.000
_cell.length_b   1.000
_cell.length_c   1.000
_cell.angle_alpha   90.00
_cell.angle_beta   90.00
_cell.angle_gamma   90.00
#
_symmetry.space_group_name_H-M   'P 1'
#
loop_
_entity.id
_entity.type
_entity.pdbx_description
1 polymer ?
#
loop_
_entity_poly.entity_id
_entity_poly.type
_entity_poly.pdbx_seq_one_letter_code
_entity_poly.pdbx_strand_id
1 'polypeptide(L)'
;MTGLCRAESTLPPILAALALTFGPSTPEDLNPELVCVLGEHPDEPDHWGFACEIDGDHTGEVWTRWTDELPPYVVLVKPNCPSKGPEDFAFCGMFAEHPGPCTWEIELPTPDKLRALERDFDDALTLLRALGQLDPPP
;
A
#
# COMPACT_ATOMS: atom_id res chain seq x y z
N MET A 1 -9.32 -0.87 17.35
CA MET A 1 -8.08 -0.88 16.55
C MET A 1 -8.57 -0.69 15.13
N THR A 2 -8.29 0.49 14.58
CA THR A 2 -8.89 1.05 13.35
C THR A 2 -7.76 1.67 12.53
N GLY A 3 -6.63 0.98 12.45
CA GLY A 3 -5.46 1.37 11.67
C GLY A 3 -5.37 0.68 10.31
N LEU A 4 -4.32 1.00 9.56
CA LEU A 4 -3.88 0.25 8.37
C LEU A 4 -2.96 -0.89 8.80
N CYS A 5 -2.99 -2.02 8.08
CA CYS A 5 -2.09 -3.15 8.28
C CYS A 5 -0.61 -2.76 8.12
N ARG A 6 -0.25 -2.17 6.97
CA ARG A 6 1.11 -1.72 6.62
C ARG A 6 2.18 -2.81 6.62
N ALA A 7 1.83 -4.09 6.51
CA ALA A 7 2.81 -5.12 6.22
C ALA A 7 3.54 -4.77 4.91
N GLU A 8 4.85 -4.94 4.87
CA GLU A 8 5.69 -4.56 3.72
C GLU A 8 6.26 -5.81 3.04
N SER A 9 6.48 -5.72 1.73
CA SER A 9 7.20 -6.72 0.97
C SER A 9 7.79 -6.14 -0.32
N THR A 10 8.59 -6.92 -1.04
CA THR A 10 9.06 -6.57 -2.38
C THR A 10 8.42 -7.48 -3.42
N LEU A 11 7.96 -6.91 -4.54
CA LEU A 11 7.43 -7.68 -5.66
C LEU A 11 8.55 -8.49 -6.34
N PRO A 12 8.45 -9.83 -6.37
CA PRO A 12 9.46 -10.64 -7.03
C PRO A 12 9.54 -10.35 -8.54
N PRO A 13 10.73 -10.37 -9.17
CA PRO A 13 10.88 -10.05 -10.60
C PRO A 13 9.99 -10.88 -11.54
N ILE A 14 9.72 -12.15 -11.19
CA ILE A 14 8.84 -13.01 -11.99
C ILE A 14 7.37 -12.57 -11.92
N LEU A 15 6.92 -12.05 -10.78
CA LEU A 15 5.57 -11.51 -10.62
C LEU A 15 5.46 -10.11 -11.23
N ALA A 16 6.51 -9.30 -11.15
CA ALA A 16 6.61 -8.04 -11.88
C ALA A 16 6.48 -8.26 -13.40
N ALA A 17 7.22 -9.22 -13.95
CA ALA A 17 7.12 -9.58 -15.36
C ALA A 17 5.71 -10.09 -15.73
N LEU A 18 5.07 -10.87 -14.86
CA LEU A 18 3.70 -11.35 -15.06
C LEU A 18 2.67 -10.20 -15.01
N ALA A 19 2.82 -9.26 -14.07
CA ALA A 19 1.94 -8.10 -13.94
C ALA A 19 1.89 -7.28 -15.24
N LEU A 20 3.04 -7.05 -15.86
CA LEU A 20 3.18 -6.35 -17.15
C LEU A 20 2.50 -7.06 -18.33
N THR A 21 2.06 -8.32 -18.17
CA THR A 21 1.34 -9.03 -19.25
C THR A 21 -0.17 -8.76 -19.26
N PHE A 22 -0.73 -8.14 -18.21
CA PHE A 22 -2.18 -7.93 -18.10
C PHE A 22 -2.71 -6.72 -18.87
N GLY A 23 -1.85 -5.82 -19.31
CA GLY A 23 -2.25 -4.63 -20.05
C GLY A 23 -1.06 -3.92 -20.70
N PRO A 24 -1.30 -2.76 -21.34
CA PRO A 24 -0.26 -1.92 -21.93
C PRO A 24 0.54 -1.14 -20.86
N SER A 25 1.00 -1.83 -19.81
CA SER A 25 1.79 -1.24 -18.74
C SER A 25 3.29 -1.34 -19.06
N THR A 26 4.07 -0.41 -18.55
CA THR A 26 5.54 -0.37 -18.65
C THR A 26 6.18 -0.68 -17.29
N PRO A 27 7.47 -1.02 -17.23
CA PRO A 27 8.15 -1.22 -15.96
C PRO A 27 8.11 -0.02 -15.01
N GLU A 28 7.87 1.19 -15.52
CA GLU A 28 7.75 2.42 -14.73
C GLU A 28 6.41 2.51 -13.99
N ASP A 29 5.40 1.77 -14.45
CA ASP A 29 4.07 1.70 -13.84
C ASP A 29 3.99 0.66 -12.72
N LEU A 30 5.04 -0.15 -12.55
CA LEU A 30 5.12 -1.12 -11.47
C LEU A 30 5.46 -0.44 -10.15
N ASN A 31 4.77 -0.87 -9.10
CA ASN A 31 5.14 -0.64 -7.72
C ASN A 31 5.89 -1.86 -7.16
N PRO A 32 7.23 -1.85 -7.13
CA PRO A 32 8.01 -2.97 -6.61
C PRO A 32 8.02 -3.03 -5.07
N GLU A 33 7.73 -1.92 -4.40
CA GLU A 33 7.69 -1.79 -2.94
C GLU A 33 6.24 -1.90 -2.48
N LEU A 34 5.89 -3.07 -1.94
CA LEU A 34 4.52 -3.41 -1.60
C LEU A 34 4.25 -3.03 -0.16
N VAL A 35 3.13 -2.35 0.07
CA VAL A 35 2.61 -2.05 1.39
C VAL A 35 1.16 -2.55 1.44
N CYS A 36 0.81 -3.28 2.49
CA CYS A 36 -0.56 -3.70 2.73
C CYS A 36 -1.40 -2.49 3.14
N VAL A 37 -2.32 -2.09 2.28
CA VAL A 37 -3.16 -0.91 2.47
C VAL A 37 -4.53 -1.23 3.08
N LEU A 38 -4.78 -2.51 3.38
CA LEU A 38 -6.00 -2.94 4.06
C LEU A 38 -6.05 -2.41 5.49
N GLY A 39 -7.25 -2.27 6.04
CA GLY A 39 -7.42 -2.05 7.48
C GLY A 39 -6.84 -3.21 8.28
N GLU A 40 -6.47 -2.99 9.54
CA GLU A 40 -5.96 -4.05 10.43
C GLU A 40 -6.84 -5.31 10.38
N HIS A 41 -6.23 -6.45 10.06
CA HIS A 41 -6.93 -7.73 9.83
C HIS A 41 -6.24 -8.89 10.59
N PRO A 42 -6.25 -8.89 11.93
CA PRO A 42 -5.48 -9.87 12.73
C PRO A 42 -5.93 -11.33 12.55
N ASP A 43 -7.16 -11.53 12.07
CA ASP A 43 -7.73 -12.86 11.83
C ASP A 43 -7.45 -13.39 10.40
N GLU A 44 -6.90 -12.54 9.51
CA GLU A 44 -6.59 -12.88 8.12
C GLU A 44 -5.07 -12.84 7.87
N PRO A 45 -4.44 -13.96 7.47
CA PRO A 45 -2.99 -14.01 7.26
C PRO A 45 -2.55 -13.37 5.94
N ASP A 46 -3.49 -13.13 5.02
CA ASP A 46 -3.20 -12.62 3.68
C ASP A 46 -3.12 -11.09 3.68
N HIS A 47 -1.98 -10.59 3.23
CA HIS A 47 -1.73 -9.19 2.92
C HIS A 47 -1.95 -8.93 1.43
N TRP A 48 -2.39 -7.72 1.09
CA TRP A 48 -2.63 -7.32 -0.29
C TRP A 48 -2.03 -5.96 -0.60
N GLY A 49 -1.39 -5.86 -1.76
CA GLY A 49 -0.70 -4.66 -2.21
C GLY A 49 -0.93 -4.41 -3.69
N PHE A 50 -1.02 -3.13 -4.03
CA PHE A 50 -1.13 -2.67 -5.40
C PHE A 50 0.22 -2.85 -6.12
N ALA A 51 0.18 -3.50 -7.30
CA ALA A 51 1.36 -3.76 -8.11
C ALA A 51 1.44 -2.84 -9.35
N CYS A 52 0.35 -2.60 -10.07
CA CYS A 52 0.29 -1.59 -11.14
C CYS A 52 -1.15 -1.33 -11.60
N GLU A 53 -1.36 -0.19 -12.25
CA GLU A 53 -2.62 0.12 -12.94
C GLU A 53 -2.65 -0.57 -14.32
N ILE A 54 -3.85 -0.91 -14.78
CA ILE A 54 -4.07 -1.43 -16.13
C ILE A 54 -4.71 -0.33 -16.95
N ASP A 55 -3.93 0.24 -17.86
CA ASP A 55 -4.44 1.22 -18.82
C ASP A 55 -5.31 0.56 -19.91
N GLY A 56 -6.41 1.22 -20.30
CA GLY A 56 -7.26 0.83 -21.43
C GLY A 56 -8.72 0.54 -21.06
N ASP A 57 -9.44 -0.17 -21.96
CA ASP A 57 -10.89 -0.44 -21.81
C ASP A 57 -11.24 -1.38 -20.65
N HIS A 58 -10.24 -2.05 -20.07
CA HIS A 58 -10.38 -2.91 -18.90
C HIS A 58 -9.96 -2.13 -17.65
N THR A 59 -10.88 -1.34 -17.10
CA THR A 59 -10.65 -0.54 -15.90
C THR A 59 -10.46 -1.45 -14.69
N GLY A 60 -9.21 -1.69 -14.30
CA GLY A 60 -8.88 -2.50 -13.14
C GLY A 60 -7.42 -2.32 -12.77
N GLU A 61 -7.03 -3.00 -11.70
CA GLU A 61 -5.69 -2.86 -11.14
C GLU A 61 -5.10 -4.25 -10.93
N VAL A 62 -3.77 -4.36 -11.08
CA VAL A 62 -3.04 -5.57 -10.72
C VAL A 62 -2.69 -5.49 -9.24
N TRP A 63 -3.16 -6.47 -8.50
CA TRP A 63 -2.90 -6.65 -7.09
C TRP A 63 -2.07 -7.89 -6.85
N THR A 64 -1.28 -7.89 -5.78
CA THR A 64 -0.51 -9.05 -5.34
C THR A 64 -0.84 -9.41 -3.91
N ARG A 65 -0.58 -10.66 -3.55
CA ARG A 65 -0.89 -11.24 -2.24
C ARG A 65 0.31 -11.96 -1.64
N TRP A 66 0.51 -11.79 -0.34
CA TRP A 66 1.56 -12.44 0.45
C TRP A 66 1.07 -12.73 1.89
N THR A 67 1.87 -13.42 2.69
CA THR A 67 1.64 -13.60 4.13
C THR A 67 2.90 -13.21 4.90
N ASP A 68 2.87 -13.25 6.23
CA ASP A 68 4.08 -13.00 7.04
C ASP A 68 5.19 -14.06 6.78
N GLU A 69 4.81 -15.27 6.33
CA GLU A 69 5.71 -16.38 6.08
C GLU A 69 6.09 -16.56 4.60
N LEU A 70 5.27 -16.06 3.68
CA LEU A 70 5.46 -16.27 2.25
C LEU A 70 5.61 -14.93 1.52
N PRO A 71 6.65 -14.77 0.69
CA PRO A 71 6.76 -13.59 -0.16
C PRO A 71 5.60 -13.57 -1.18
N PRO A 72 5.37 -12.44 -1.87
CA PRO A 72 4.32 -12.33 -2.85
C PRO A 72 4.38 -13.47 -3.85
N TYR A 73 3.26 -14.18 -3.98
CA TYR A 73 3.21 -15.46 -4.67
C TYR A 73 2.18 -15.50 -5.79
N VAL A 74 1.41 -14.42 -5.99
CA VAL A 74 0.43 -14.30 -7.06
C VAL A 74 0.23 -12.83 -7.45
N VAL A 75 -0.10 -12.60 -8.71
CA VAL A 75 -0.65 -11.32 -9.22
C VAL A 75 -2.00 -11.58 -9.86
N LEU A 76 -2.98 -10.72 -9.57
CA LEU A 76 -4.35 -10.85 -10.00
C LEU A 76 -4.86 -9.50 -10.48
N VAL A 77 -5.56 -9.49 -11.61
CA VAL A 77 -6.39 -8.35 -12.00
C VAL A 77 -7.63 -8.38 -11.13
N LYS A 78 -7.87 -7.29 -10.39
CA LYS A 78 -9.06 -7.14 -9.57
C LYS A 78 -9.83 -5.87 -9.99
N PRO A 79 -11.17 -5.92 -9.98
CA PRO A 79 -11.98 -4.73 -10.20
C PRO A 79 -11.90 -3.80 -8.99
N ASN A 80 -12.13 -2.50 -9.20
CA ASN A 80 -12.18 -1.53 -8.11
C ASN A 80 -13.41 -1.76 -7.22
N CYS A 81 -13.27 -1.44 -5.94
CA CYS A 81 -14.37 -1.56 -4.98
C CYS A 81 -15.51 -0.58 -5.35
N PRO A 82 -16.77 -1.07 -5.45
CA PRO A 82 -17.89 -0.24 -5.90
C PRO A 82 -18.47 0.64 -4.80
N SER A 83 -18.02 0.46 -3.55
CA SER A 83 -18.53 1.18 -2.40
C SER A 83 -18.22 2.67 -2.53
N LYS A 84 -19.19 3.51 -2.14
CA LYS A 84 -19.08 4.96 -2.13
C LYS A 84 -19.05 5.44 -0.68
N GLY A 85 -18.12 6.33 -0.38
CA GLY A 85 -18.03 6.97 0.91
C GLY A 85 -19.12 8.03 1.14
N PRO A 86 -19.11 8.65 2.32
CA PRO A 86 -20.13 9.61 2.74
C PRO A 86 -20.12 10.93 1.95
N GLU A 87 -19.03 11.21 1.23
CA GLU A 87 -18.92 12.34 0.30
C GLU A 87 -19.00 11.83 -1.14
N ASP A 88 -19.65 12.59 -2.04
CA ASP A 88 -19.92 12.19 -3.44
C ASP A 88 -18.67 11.82 -4.27
N PHE A 89 -17.46 12.09 -3.74
CA PHE A 89 -16.17 11.80 -4.37
C PHE A 89 -15.28 10.83 -3.59
N ALA A 90 -15.73 10.30 -2.45
CA ALA A 90 -14.97 9.31 -1.69
C ALA A 90 -15.11 7.93 -2.34
N PHE A 91 -14.18 7.58 -3.24
CA PHE A 91 -14.06 6.23 -3.78
C PHE A 91 -13.09 5.39 -2.93
N CYS A 92 -13.33 4.08 -2.87
CA CYS A 92 -12.45 3.18 -2.15
C CYS A 92 -11.28 2.86 -3.09
N GLY A 93 -10.06 3.18 -2.68
CA GLY A 93 -8.84 2.88 -3.45
C GLY A 93 -8.40 1.42 -3.35
N MET A 94 -9.34 0.50 -3.16
CA MET A 94 -9.10 -0.93 -2.97
C MET A 94 -9.84 -1.73 -4.03
N PHE A 95 -9.44 -2.99 -4.20
CA PHE A 95 -10.18 -3.93 -5.03
C PHE A 95 -11.54 -4.35 -4.42
N ALA A 96 -12.46 -4.81 -5.25
CA ALA A 96 -13.76 -5.29 -4.82
C ALA A 96 -13.64 -6.52 -3.90
N GLU A 97 -14.46 -6.55 -2.85
CA GLU A 97 -14.44 -7.59 -1.81
C GLU A 97 -13.12 -7.66 -1.04
N HIS A 98 -12.39 -6.54 -0.95
CA HIS A 98 -11.26 -6.43 -0.04
C HIS A 98 -11.70 -6.72 1.40
N PRO A 99 -10.86 -7.39 2.22
CA PRO A 99 -11.16 -7.56 3.63
C PRO A 99 -11.03 -6.22 4.37
N GLY A 100 -11.69 -6.14 5.52
CA GLY A 100 -11.65 -4.95 6.37
C GLY A 100 -12.49 -3.77 5.87
N PRO A 101 -12.43 -2.65 6.58
CA PRO A 101 -13.20 -1.43 6.29
C PRO A 101 -12.75 -0.77 4.99
N CYS A 102 -13.66 -0.02 4.35
CA CYS A 102 -13.30 0.83 3.20
C CYS A 102 -12.34 1.95 3.63
N THR A 103 -11.58 2.52 2.68
CA THR A 103 -10.53 3.50 2.99
C THR A 103 -11.00 4.71 3.80
N TRP A 104 -12.24 5.18 3.60
CA TRP A 104 -12.82 6.29 4.36
C TRP A 104 -13.29 5.92 5.77
N GLU A 105 -13.41 4.63 6.08
CA GLU A 105 -13.78 4.13 7.41
C GLU A 105 -12.54 3.86 8.29
N ILE A 106 -11.34 3.90 7.70
CA ILE A 106 -10.08 3.74 8.42
C ILE A 106 -9.74 5.07 9.09
N GLU A 107 -9.57 5.04 10.41
CA GLU A 107 -9.21 6.24 11.17
C GLU A 107 -7.77 6.66 10.85
N LEU A 108 -7.61 7.81 10.23
CA LEU A 108 -6.30 8.43 10.05
C LEU A 108 -5.73 8.89 11.41
N PRO A 109 -4.40 8.95 11.56
CA PRO A 109 -3.78 9.46 12.78
C PRO A 109 -4.30 10.86 13.11
N THR A 110 -4.62 11.10 14.39
CA THR A 110 -5.03 12.43 14.84
C THR A 110 -3.89 13.46 14.65
N PRO A 111 -4.20 14.77 14.54
CA PRO A 111 -3.15 15.80 14.41
C PRO A 111 -2.07 15.74 15.50
N ASP A 112 -2.43 15.34 16.72
CA ASP A 112 -1.47 15.20 17.81
C ASP A 112 -0.57 13.97 17.66
N LYS A 113 -1.10 12.87 17.10
CA LYS A 113 -0.29 11.70 16.72
C LYS A 113 0.65 12.04 15.55
N LEU A 114 0.20 12.82 14.57
CA LEU A 114 1.06 13.29 13.48
C LEU A 114 2.20 14.16 13.99
N ARG A 115 1.92 15.14 14.85
CA ARG A 115 2.97 15.97 15.48
C ARG A 115 3.97 15.17 16.31
N ALA A 116 3.51 14.12 17.00
CA ALA A 116 4.41 13.23 17.73
C ALA A 116 5.35 12.47 16.77
N LEU A 117 4.82 11.92 15.67
CA LEU A 117 5.61 11.25 14.65
C LEU A 117 6.62 12.18 13.97
N GLU A 118 6.22 13.43 13.67
CA GLU A 118 7.10 14.46 13.10
C GLU A 118 8.28 14.75 14.04
N ARG A 119 8.01 14.93 15.34
CA ARG A 119 9.07 15.15 16.34
C ARG A 119 10.00 13.94 16.44
N ASP A 120 9.46 12.74 16.51
CA ASP A 120 10.26 11.52 16.63
C ASP A 120 11.17 11.34 15.40
N PHE A 121 10.68 11.72 14.21
CA PHE A 121 11.48 11.76 12.98
C PHE A 121 12.60 12.82 13.04
N ASP A 122 12.31 14.04 13.49
CA ASP A 122 13.31 15.10 13.66
C ASP A 122 14.41 14.70 14.67
N ASP A 123 14.02 14.04 15.76
CA ASP A 123 14.95 13.51 16.77
C ASP A 123 15.85 12.43 16.16
N ALA A 124 15.29 11.51 15.36
CA ALA A 124 16.05 10.48 14.65
C ALA A 124 17.05 11.09 13.65
N LEU A 125 16.62 12.08 12.86
CA LEU A 125 17.52 12.80 11.95
C LEU A 125 18.65 13.52 12.70
N THR A 126 18.33 14.12 13.85
CA THR A 126 19.33 14.77 14.72
C THR A 126 20.37 13.78 15.23
N LEU A 127 19.93 12.59 15.66
CA LEU A 127 20.83 11.51 16.08
C LEU A 127 21.71 11.02 14.92
N LEU A 128 21.13 10.77 13.75
CA LEU A 128 21.89 10.32 12.58
C LEU A 128 22.96 11.34 12.14
N ARG A 129 22.65 12.64 12.20
CA ARG A 129 23.64 13.72 11.98
C ARG A 129 24.73 13.72 13.04
N ALA A 130 24.38 13.58 14.31
CA ALA A 130 25.35 13.51 15.40
C ALA A 130 26.30 12.31 15.27
N LEU A 131 25.81 11.21 14.69
CA LEU A 131 26.59 10.02 14.37
C LEU A 131 27.40 10.15 13.06
N GLY A 132 27.30 11.27 12.34
CA GLY A 132 27.97 11.49 11.05
C GLY A 132 27.42 10.62 9.91
N GLN A 133 26.21 10.09 10.05
CA GLN A 133 25.56 9.24 9.04
C GLN A 133 24.68 10.03 8.06
N LEU A 134 24.48 11.32 8.31
CA LEU A 134 23.82 12.26 7.41
C LEU A 134 24.63 13.55 7.36
N ASP A 135 24.76 14.11 6.16
CA ASP A 135 25.33 15.43 5.98
C ASP A 135 24.49 16.48 6.74
N PRO A 136 25.13 17.53 7.30
CA PRO A 136 24.41 18.64 7.89
C PRO A 136 23.54 19.32 6.81
N PRO A 137 22.36 19.86 7.19
CA PRO A 137 21.55 20.58 6.22
C PRO A 137 22.33 21.76 5.61
N PRO A 138 22.06 22.12 4.35
CA PRO A 138 22.76 23.20 3.64
C PRO A 138 22.58 24.57 4.29
#